data_AF-R1AU49-F1
#
_entry.id   AF-R1AU49-F1
#
_cell.length_a   1.000
_cell.length_b   1.000
_cell.length_c   1.000
_cell.angle_alpha   90.00
_cell.angle_beta   90.00
_cell.angle_gamma   90.00
#
_symmetry.space_group_name_H-M   'P 1'
#
loop_
_entity.id
_entity.type
_entity.pdbx_description
1 polymer ?
#
loop_
_entity_poly.entity_id
_entity_poly.type
_entity_poly.pdbx_seq_one_letter_code
_entity_poly.pdbx_strand_id
1 'polypeptide(L)'
;MSMDIYRYRNFTDKDFLSLQGEIFPHALENDNAINLMKIAISKLRKKNIILPGITVLEKAVNQARIKAEEHIFEIINNSLSKQQKLLMNILINGEDEEAVTKLGWLRSDNGFPSPRTFIETIDKLNEIRKLRLDLNIKRLHRNRIRQLYRLGSKYEPHSFLQKAVGHLKEMTGVNEDLLKHISPLAWSLLICLENIT
;
A
#
# COMPACT_ATOMS: atom_id res chain seq x y z
N MET A 1 -12.61 -35.83 32.27
CA MET A 1 -14.05 -35.82 31.99
C MET A 1 -14.33 -34.77 30.92
N SER A 2 -14.91 -35.17 29.78
CA SER A 2 -15.63 -34.29 28.83
C SER A 2 -14.85 -33.43 27.81
N MET A 3 -14.12 -34.03 26.86
CA MET A 3 -13.81 -33.35 25.58
C MET A 3 -14.87 -33.66 24.50
N ASP A 4 -15.48 -34.85 24.56
CA ASP A 4 -16.47 -35.30 23.57
C ASP A 4 -17.88 -34.69 23.72
N ILE A 5 -18.26 -34.20 24.90
CA ILE A 5 -19.63 -33.69 25.14
C ILE A 5 -19.86 -32.31 24.51
N TYR A 6 -18.78 -31.53 24.28
CA TYR A 6 -18.90 -30.15 23.79
C TYR A 6 -18.50 -29.95 22.31
N ARG A 7 -18.15 -31.01 21.57
CA ARG A 7 -17.73 -30.96 20.15
C ARG A 7 -16.58 -29.99 19.84
N TYR A 8 -15.75 -29.64 20.83
CA TYR A 8 -14.59 -28.78 20.60
C TYR A 8 -13.37 -29.60 20.13
N ARG A 9 -12.59 -29.02 19.23
CA ARG A 9 -11.31 -29.60 18.79
C ARG A 9 -10.16 -28.59 18.88
N ASN A 10 -8.95 -29.12 18.97
CA ASN A 10 -7.75 -28.31 18.97
C ASN A 10 -7.53 -27.60 17.63
N PHE A 11 -6.87 -26.45 17.70
CA PHE A 11 -6.40 -25.70 16.54
C PHE A 11 -5.24 -26.42 15.85
N THR A 12 -5.25 -26.45 14.53
CA THR A 12 -4.24 -27.11 13.70
C THR A 12 -3.69 -26.17 12.62
N ASP A 13 -2.60 -26.54 11.97
CA ASP A 13 -2.03 -25.74 10.86
C ASP A 13 -3.00 -25.58 9.68
N LYS A 14 -3.88 -26.57 9.45
CA LYS A 14 -4.95 -26.45 8.45
C LYS A 14 -5.95 -25.35 8.81
N ASP A 15 -6.26 -25.20 10.10
CA ASP A 15 -7.13 -24.12 10.59
C ASP A 15 -6.46 -22.77 10.46
N PHE A 16 -5.14 -22.70 10.65
CA PHE A 16 -4.37 -21.48 10.42
C PHE A 16 -4.53 -21.00 8.98
N LEU A 17 -4.29 -21.88 8.00
CA LEU A 17 -4.43 -21.54 6.58
C LEU A 17 -5.89 -21.20 6.21
N SER A 18 -6.85 -21.99 6.70
CA SER A 18 -8.29 -21.72 6.48
C SER A 18 -8.71 -20.37 7.08
N LEU A 19 -8.25 -20.05 8.28
CA LEU A 19 -8.54 -18.80 8.97
C LEU A 19 -7.99 -17.60 8.20
N GLN A 20 -6.78 -17.69 7.63
CA GLN A 20 -6.23 -16.64 6.77
C GLN A 20 -7.09 -16.37 5.55
N GLY A 21 -7.50 -17.43 4.84
CA GLY A 21 -8.36 -17.31 3.67
C GLY A 21 -9.72 -16.68 4.01
N GLU A 22 -10.24 -16.97 5.20
CA GLU A 22 -11.50 -16.39 5.68
C GLU A 22 -11.38 -14.93 6.15
N ILE A 23 -10.21 -14.52 6.65
CA ILE A 23 -9.94 -13.13 7.08
C ILE A 23 -9.59 -12.25 5.88
N PHE A 24 -8.91 -12.81 4.87
CA PHE A 24 -8.46 -12.08 3.68
C PHE A 24 -9.51 -11.15 3.04
N PRO A 25 -10.76 -11.58 2.74
CA PRO A 25 -11.76 -10.69 2.16
C PRO A 25 -12.12 -9.52 3.08
N HIS A 26 -12.15 -9.75 4.40
CA HIS A 26 -12.38 -8.67 5.36
C HIS A 26 -11.18 -7.71 5.45
N ALA A 27 -9.95 -8.22 5.30
CA ALA A 27 -8.75 -7.41 5.23
C ALA A 27 -8.68 -6.55 3.94
N LEU A 28 -9.25 -7.04 2.84
CA LEU A 28 -9.43 -6.24 1.61
C LEU A 28 -10.41 -5.07 1.80
N GLU A 29 -11.32 -5.14 2.77
CA GLU A 29 -12.27 -4.07 3.05
C GLU A 29 -11.75 -3.05 4.07
N ASN A 30 -11.02 -3.53 5.09
CA ASN A 30 -10.54 -2.76 6.24
C ASN A 30 -9.29 -3.42 6.89
N ASP A 31 -8.25 -2.64 7.19
CA ASP A 31 -7.02 -3.16 7.82
C ASP A 31 -6.97 -3.09 9.35
N ASN A 32 -8.07 -2.67 10.00
CA ASN A 32 -8.13 -2.54 11.45
C ASN A 32 -7.89 -3.90 12.13
N ALA A 33 -6.72 -4.04 12.76
CA ALA A 33 -6.28 -5.28 13.37
C ALA A 33 -7.25 -5.78 14.45
N ILE A 34 -7.81 -4.89 15.27
CA ILE A 34 -8.75 -5.26 16.35
C ILE A 34 -10.04 -5.86 15.76
N ASN A 35 -10.56 -5.27 14.68
CA ASN A 35 -11.75 -5.80 14.02
C ASN A 35 -11.47 -7.17 13.39
N LEU A 36 -10.34 -7.33 12.70
CA LEU A 36 -9.94 -8.60 12.09
C LEU A 36 -9.70 -9.69 13.15
N MET A 37 -9.14 -9.34 14.31
CA MET A 37 -9.01 -10.24 15.46
C MET A 37 -10.37 -10.71 15.99
N LYS A 38 -11.34 -9.79 16.13
CA LYS A 38 -12.72 -10.15 16.54
C LYS A 38 -13.38 -11.10 15.54
N ILE A 39 -13.19 -10.85 14.24
CA ILE A 39 -13.68 -11.72 13.17
C ILE A 39 -13.01 -13.10 13.28
N ALA A 40 -11.69 -13.15 13.43
CA ALA A 40 -10.93 -14.39 13.55
C ALA A 40 -11.44 -15.26 14.72
N ILE A 41 -11.59 -14.66 15.91
CA ILE A 41 -12.13 -15.33 17.10
C ILE A 41 -13.56 -15.83 16.85
N SER A 42 -14.41 -15.03 16.22
CA SER A 42 -15.79 -15.43 15.88
C SER A 42 -15.81 -16.64 14.94
N LYS A 43 -14.94 -16.67 13.92
CA LYS A 43 -14.84 -17.78 12.97
C LYS A 43 -14.40 -19.08 13.64
N LEU A 44 -13.39 -19.03 14.51
CA LEU A 44 -12.94 -20.21 15.26
C LEU A 44 -14.02 -20.73 16.22
N ARG A 45 -14.70 -19.84 16.94
CA ARG A 45 -15.82 -20.20 17.83
C ARG A 45 -16.96 -20.89 17.07
N LYS A 46 -17.34 -20.38 15.89
CA LYS A 46 -18.38 -20.99 15.05
C LYS A 46 -18.04 -22.42 14.60
N LYS A 47 -16.75 -22.75 14.51
CA LYS A 47 -16.25 -24.08 14.14
C LYS A 47 -15.98 -24.98 15.35
N ASN A 48 -16.32 -24.52 16.57
CA ASN A 48 -15.96 -25.18 17.84
C ASN A 48 -14.45 -25.48 17.93
N ILE A 49 -13.61 -24.56 17.46
CA ILE A 49 -12.15 -24.69 17.57
C ILE A 49 -11.70 -23.95 18.83
N ILE A 50 -10.91 -24.63 19.66
CA ILE A 50 -10.27 -24.03 20.83
C ILE A 50 -9.30 -22.95 20.33
N LEU A 51 -9.39 -21.76 20.92
CA LEU A 51 -8.56 -20.63 20.50
C LEU A 51 -7.08 -20.96 20.76
N PRO A 52 -6.20 -20.79 19.75
CA PRO A 52 -4.77 -20.90 19.97
C PRO A 52 -4.27 -19.69 20.78
N GLY A 53 -3.00 -19.73 21.20
CA GLY A 53 -2.36 -18.60 21.87
C GLY A 53 -2.48 -17.30 21.06
N ILE A 54 -2.53 -16.17 21.75
CA ILE A 54 -2.78 -14.86 21.15
C ILE A 54 -1.81 -14.52 20.01
N THR A 55 -0.54 -14.90 20.15
CA THR A 55 0.52 -14.69 19.14
C THR A 55 0.23 -15.41 17.83
N VAL A 56 -0.43 -16.59 17.87
CA VAL A 56 -0.82 -17.35 16.68
C VAL A 56 -1.96 -16.66 15.94
N LEU A 57 -2.94 -16.12 16.68
CA LEU A 57 -4.03 -15.34 16.11
C LEU A 57 -3.52 -14.05 15.46
N GLU A 58 -2.64 -13.33 16.16
CA GLU A 58 -1.99 -12.12 15.65
C GLU A 58 -1.22 -12.42 14.37
N LYS A 59 -0.44 -13.50 14.34
CA LYS A 59 0.28 -13.94 13.14
C LYS A 59 -0.68 -14.23 11.98
N ALA A 60 -1.79 -14.94 12.23
CA ALA A 60 -2.77 -15.25 11.20
C ALA A 60 -3.41 -13.97 10.62
N VAL A 61 -3.85 -13.06 11.49
CA VAL A 61 -4.44 -11.77 11.08
C VAL A 61 -3.43 -10.91 10.35
N ASN A 62 -2.19 -10.81 10.85
CA ASN A 62 -1.16 -9.99 10.24
C ASN A 62 -0.79 -10.50 8.84
N GLN A 63 -0.62 -11.81 8.69
CA GLN A 63 -0.35 -12.40 7.38
C GLN A 63 -1.53 -12.21 6.40
N ALA A 64 -2.77 -12.26 6.87
CA ALA A 64 -3.93 -11.94 6.03
C ALA A 64 -3.96 -10.45 5.61
N ARG A 65 -3.56 -9.54 6.51
CA ARG A 65 -3.43 -8.10 6.23
C ARG A 65 -2.35 -7.82 5.18
N ILE A 66 -1.16 -8.39 5.35
CA ILE A 66 -0.05 -8.25 4.40
C ILE A 66 -0.47 -8.76 3.02
N LYS A 67 -1.04 -9.96 2.93
CA LYS A 67 -1.54 -10.51 1.66
C LYS A 67 -2.61 -9.62 1.02
N ALA A 68 -3.53 -9.07 1.81
CA ALA A 68 -4.55 -8.17 1.30
C ALA A 68 -3.94 -6.85 0.77
N GLU A 69 -2.93 -6.34 1.45
CA GLU A 69 -2.20 -5.14 1.05
C GLU A 69 -1.39 -5.36 -0.24
N GLU A 70 -0.64 -6.46 -0.33
CA GLU A 70 0.06 -6.90 -1.55
C GLU A 70 -0.92 -7.01 -2.72
N HIS A 71 -2.07 -7.67 -2.52
CA HIS A 71 -3.08 -7.82 -3.55
C HIS A 71 -3.67 -6.47 -4.01
N ILE A 72 -3.89 -5.54 -3.09
CA ILE A 72 -4.34 -4.18 -3.42
C ILE A 72 -3.30 -3.46 -4.27
N PHE A 73 -2.02 -3.51 -3.87
CA PHE A 73 -0.95 -2.88 -4.62
C PHE A 73 -0.73 -3.51 -5.99
N GLU A 74 -0.86 -4.82 -6.11
CA GLU A 74 -0.81 -5.52 -7.38
C GLU A 74 -1.91 -5.03 -8.33
N ILE A 75 -3.16 -4.93 -7.87
CA ILE A 75 -4.28 -4.40 -8.67
C ILE A 75 -3.97 -2.97 -9.15
N ILE A 76 -3.49 -2.10 -8.25
CA ILE A 76 -3.16 -0.71 -8.60
C ILE A 76 -2.01 -0.68 -9.62
N ASN A 77 -0.94 -1.43 -9.37
CA ASN A 77 0.24 -1.47 -10.23
C ASN A 77 -0.07 -2.06 -11.61
N ASN A 78 -0.95 -3.05 -11.70
CA ASN A 78 -1.36 -3.66 -12.95
C ASN A 78 -2.37 -2.79 -13.71
N SER A 79 -3.04 -1.85 -13.03
CA SER A 79 -3.89 -0.85 -13.67
C SER A 79 -3.13 0.32 -14.32
N LEU A 80 -1.80 0.38 -14.13
CA LEU A 80 -0.93 1.45 -14.62
C LEU A 80 0.00 0.95 -15.74
N SER A 81 0.04 1.69 -16.84
CA SER A 81 1.00 1.45 -17.93
C SER A 81 2.42 1.82 -17.50
N LYS A 82 3.43 1.25 -18.19
CA LYS A 82 4.85 1.60 -17.95
C LYS A 82 5.10 3.11 -18.08
N GLN A 83 4.47 3.75 -19.06
CA GLN A 83 4.59 5.19 -19.27
C GLN A 83 3.96 6.00 -18.12
N GLN A 84 2.80 5.59 -17.62
CA GLN A 84 2.16 6.26 -16.48
C GLN A 84 3.02 6.14 -15.21
N LYS A 85 3.60 4.96 -14.95
CA LYS A 85 4.52 4.77 -13.82
C LYS A 85 5.74 5.70 -13.92
N LEU A 86 6.32 5.83 -15.12
CA LEU A 86 7.44 6.75 -15.36
C LEU A 86 7.03 8.21 -15.10
N LEU A 87 5.87 8.64 -15.62
CA LEU A 87 5.36 9.99 -15.38
C LEU A 87 5.11 10.25 -13.89
N MET A 88 4.57 9.28 -13.16
CA MET A 88 4.39 9.39 -11.71
C MET A 88 5.73 9.51 -10.98
N ASN A 89 6.75 8.76 -11.38
CA ASN A 89 8.09 8.91 -10.81
C ASN A 89 8.67 10.30 -11.06
N ILE A 90 8.50 10.85 -12.27
CA ILE A 90 8.90 12.22 -12.61
C ILE A 90 8.14 13.26 -11.78
N LEU A 91 6.86 13.03 -11.46
CA LEU A 91 6.11 13.94 -10.60
C LEU A 91 6.67 14.03 -9.17
N ILE A 92 7.16 12.90 -8.67
CA ILE A 92 7.62 12.75 -7.29
C ILE A 92 9.09 13.20 -7.16
N ASN A 93 9.91 12.97 -8.19
CA ASN A 93 11.31 13.40 -8.22
C ASN A 93 11.39 14.87 -8.65
N GLY A 94 11.97 15.74 -7.82
CA GLY A 94 12.33 17.10 -8.23
C GLY A 94 13.44 17.08 -9.28
N GLU A 95 13.54 18.12 -10.10
CA GLU A 95 14.66 18.27 -11.04
C GLU A 95 15.98 18.60 -10.29
N ASP A 96 15.88 19.24 -9.11
CA ASP A 96 16.96 19.52 -8.16
C ASP A 96 16.51 19.26 -6.71
N GLU A 97 17.43 18.99 -5.78
CA GLU A 97 17.14 18.73 -4.35
C GLU A 97 16.39 19.89 -3.65
N GLU A 98 16.57 21.13 -4.12
CA GLU A 98 15.96 22.33 -3.57
C GLU A 98 14.68 22.77 -4.32
N ALA A 99 14.39 22.16 -5.48
CA ALA A 99 13.26 22.54 -6.30
C ALA A 99 11.95 21.89 -5.81
N VAL A 100 10.88 22.68 -5.78
CA VAL A 100 9.53 22.16 -5.51
C VAL A 100 9.20 21.10 -6.56
N THR A 101 9.05 19.85 -6.12
CA THR A 101 8.65 18.74 -7.00
C THR A 101 7.40 19.10 -7.79
N LYS A 102 7.23 18.53 -9.00
CA LYS A 102 6.04 18.81 -9.82
C LYS A 102 4.75 18.40 -9.11
N LEU A 103 4.78 17.37 -8.27
CA LEU A 103 3.69 17.01 -7.36
C LEU A 103 3.44 18.08 -6.29
N GLY A 104 4.49 18.68 -5.74
CA GLY A 104 4.42 19.82 -4.81
C GLY A 104 3.79 21.05 -5.44
N TRP A 105 4.18 21.38 -6.68
CA TRP A 105 3.53 22.44 -7.45
C TRP A 105 2.05 22.14 -7.71
N LEU A 106 1.69 20.90 -8.09
CA LEU A 106 0.29 20.51 -8.27
C LEU A 106 -0.53 20.66 -6.98
N ARG A 107 0.08 20.41 -5.83
CA ARG A 107 -0.56 20.47 -4.50
C ARG A 107 -0.62 21.88 -3.91
N SER A 108 0.19 22.82 -4.39
CA SER A 108 0.22 24.18 -3.83
C SER A 108 -1.13 24.89 -4.02
N ASP A 109 -1.51 25.72 -3.06
CA ASP A 109 -2.69 26.57 -3.19
C ASP A 109 -2.42 27.71 -4.19
N ASN A 110 -3.40 28.00 -5.05
CA ASN A 110 -3.29 29.07 -6.06
C ASN A 110 -3.61 30.47 -5.48
N GLY A 111 -3.76 30.61 -4.16
CA GLY A 111 -4.08 31.89 -3.52
C GLY A 111 -5.47 32.45 -3.92
N PHE A 112 -5.58 33.77 -4.03
CA PHE A 112 -6.85 34.45 -4.30
C PHE A 112 -7.30 34.35 -5.77
N PRO A 113 -8.62 34.37 -6.05
CA PRO A 113 -9.13 34.35 -7.43
C PRO A 113 -8.67 35.60 -8.20
N SER A 114 -7.92 35.39 -9.27
CA SER A 114 -7.44 36.43 -10.19
C SER A 114 -7.26 35.84 -11.59
N PRO A 115 -7.20 36.66 -12.65
CA PRO A 115 -6.93 36.16 -14.00
C PRO A 115 -5.63 35.34 -14.10
N ARG A 116 -4.59 35.71 -13.33
CA ARG A 116 -3.32 34.97 -13.29
C ARG A 116 -3.48 33.59 -12.65
N THR A 117 -4.17 33.52 -11.50
CA THR A 117 -4.39 32.25 -10.77
C THR A 117 -5.34 31.33 -11.52
N PHE A 118 -6.21 31.87 -12.38
CA PHE A 118 -7.00 31.08 -13.33
C PHE A 118 -6.14 30.38 -14.38
N ILE A 119 -5.15 31.08 -14.95
CA ILE A 119 -4.19 30.49 -15.91
C ILE A 119 -3.38 29.38 -15.25
N GLU A 120 -2.84 29.62 -14.05
CA GLU A 120 -2.11 28.59 -13.29
C GLU A 120 -2.97 27.36 -13.00
N THR A 121 -4.26 27.56 -12.72
CA THR A 121 -5.21 26.45 -12.52
C THR A 121 -5.40 25.63 -13.80
N ILE A 122 -5.48 26.30 -14.95
CA ILE A 122 -5.56 25.64 -16.26
C ILE A 122 -4.30 24.81 -16.52
N ASP A 123 -3.12 25.34 -16.21
CA ASP A 123 -1.86 24.63 -16.38
C ASP A 123 -1.79 23.39 -15.49
N LYS A 124 -2.18 23.50 -14.21
CA LYS A 124 -2.30 22.35 -13.30
C LYS A 124 -3.25 21.29 -13.84
N LEU A 125 -4.43 21.70 -14.34
CA LEU A 125 -5.39 20.78 -14.94
C LEU A 125 -4.82 20.08 -16.19
N ASN A 126 -4.07 20.81 -17.02
CA ASN A 126 -3.43 20.25 -18.20
C ASN A 126 -2.36 19.21 -17.81
N GLU A 127 -1.55 19.49 -16.79
CA GLU A 127 -0.58 18.52 -16.27
C GLU A 127 -1.25 17.27 -15.69
N ILE A 128 -2.35 17.41 -14.95
CA ILE A 128 -3.11 16.26 -14.45
C ILE A 128 -3.69 15.42 -15.60
N ARG A 129 -4.25 16.08 -16.63
CA ARG A 129 -4.83 15.41 -17.79
C ARG A 129 -3.77 14.66 -18.62
N LYS A 130 -2.53 15.15 -18.69
CA LYS A 130 -1.42 14.47 -19.37
C LYS A 130 -1.11 13.08 -18.77
N LEU A 131 -1.39 12.88 -17.47
CA LEU A 131 -1.17 11.59 -16.81
C LEU A 131 -2.13 10.50 -17.30
N ARG A 132 -3.28 10.88 -17.87
CA ARG A 132 -4.30 9.96 -18.41
C ARG A 132 -4.60 8.77 -17.49
N LEU A 133 -4.77 9.03 -16.19
CA LEU A 133 -4.98 8.01 -15.16
C LEU A 133 -6.39 7.43 -15.23
N ASP A 134 -6.63 6.51 -16.17
CA ASP A 134 -7.83 5.67 -16.18
C ASP A 134 -7.54 4.37 -15.42
N LEU A 135 -7.59 4.45 -14.09
CA LEU A 135 -7.29 3.33 -13.21
C LEU A 135 -8.47 2.37 -13.16
N ASN A 136 -8.26 1.11 -13.57
CA ASN A 136 -9.24 0.04 -13.38
C ASN A 136 -9.27 -0.49 -11.93
N ILE A 137 -9.56 0.38 -10.98
CA ILE A 137 -9.61 0.09 -9.53
C ILE A 137 -11.02 -0.23 -9.03
N LYS A 138 -11.99 -0.50 -9.92
CA LYS A 138 -13.38 -0.83 -9.55
C LYS A 138 -13.50 -2.05 -8.64
N ARG A 139 -12.51 -2.94 -8.69
CA ARG A 139 -12.42 -4.15 -7.85
C ARG A 139 -11.94 -3.87 -6.42
N LEU A 140 -11.42 -2.68 -6.14
CA LEU A 140 -10.95 -2.30 -4.81
C LEU A 140 -12.08 -1.74 -3.96
N HIS A 141 -12.09 -2.12 -2.67
CA HIS A 141 -13.07 -1.61 -1.74
C HIS A 141 -12.90 -0.10 -1.49
N ARG A 142 -14.02 0.65 -1.48
CA ARG A 142 -14.01 2.11 -1.38
C ARG A 142 -13.33 2.63 -0.11
N ASN A 143 -13.41 1.90 1.00
CA ASN A 143 -12.75 2.30 2.24
C ASN A 143 -11.22 2.26 2.11
N ARG A 144 -10.66 1.26 1.43
CA ARG A 144 -9.22 1.16 1.20
C ARG A 144 -8.70 2.29 0.32
N ILE A 145 -9.44 2.64 -0.74
CA ILE A 145 -9.10 3.79 -1.59
C ILE A 145 -9.05 5.08 -0.76
N ARG A 146 -10.05 5.32 0.10
CA ARG A 146 -10.04 6.49 1.00
C ARG A 146 -8.88 6.46 1.99
N GLN A 147 -8.53 5.29 2.49
CA GLN A 147 -7.40 5.14 3.41
C GLN A 147 -6.07 5.46 2.72
N LEU A 148 -5.83 4.92 1.53
CA LEU A 148 -4.66 5.23 0.72
C LEU A 148 -4.59 6.72 0.38
N TYR A 149 -5.72 7.34 0.02
CA TYR A 149 -5.79 8.78 -0.18
C TYR A 149 -5.38 9.57 1.07
N ARG A 150 -5.90 9.19 2.26
CA ARG A 150 -5.54 9.84 3.52
C ARG A 150 -4.07 9.68 3.84
N LEU A 151 -3.50 8.49 3.63
CA LEU A 151 -2.06 8.24 3.78
C LEU A 151 -1.25 9.12 2.84
N GLY A 152 -1.58 9.15 1.54
CA GLY A 152 -0.90 9.98 0.55
C GLY A 152 -0.99 11.49 0.87
N SER A 153 -2.14 11.96 1.34
CA SER A 153 -2.32 13.37 1.72
C SER A 153 -1.47 13.81 2.92
N LYS A 154 -1.03 12.87 3.77
CA LYS A 154 -0.24 13.19 4.97
C LYS A 154 1.23 13.46 4.68
N TYR A 155 1.77 12.96 3.56
CA TYR A 155 3.19 13.14 3.23
C TYR A 155 3.39 14.37 2.35
N GLU A 156 4.37 15.20 2.70
CA GLU A 156 4.94 16.16 1.76
C GLU A 156 5.67 15.39 0.65
N PRO A 157 5.55 15.78 -0.64
CA PRO A 157 6.13 15.05 -1.78
C PRO A 157 7.61 14.67 -1.61
N HIS A 158 8.43 15.58 -1.09
CA HIS A 158 9.85 15.32 -0.83
C HIS A 158 10.09 14.40 0.38
N SER A 159 9.25 14.47 1.41
CA SER A 159 9.31 13.58 2.59
C SER A 159 8.92 12.13 2.25
N PHE A 160 8.10 11.95 1.22
CA PHE A 160 7.67 10.62 0.77
C PHE A 160 8.84 9.77 0.29
N LEU A 161 9.71 10.31 -0.56
CA LEU A 161 10.88 9.60 -1.08
C LEU A 161 11.89 9.25 0.02
N GLN A 162 12.22 10.20 0.89
CA GLN A 162 13.16 9.94 2.00
C GLN A 162 12.65 8.83 2.93
N LYS A 163 11.35 8.80 3.23
CA LYS A 163 10.74 7.76 4.07
C LYS A 163 10.63 6.42 3.35
N ALA A 164 10.31 6.41 2.07
CA ALA A 164 10.28 5.18 1.27
C ALA A 164 11.69 4.56 1.18
N VAL A 165 12.71 5.38 0.94
CA VAL A 165 14.12 4.95 0.94
C VAL A 165 14.54 4.47 2.33
N GLY A 166 14.16 5.18 3.41
CA GLY A 166 14.41 4.73 4.78
C GLY A 166 13.81 3.35 5.08
N HIS A 167 12.55 3.14 4.69
CA HIS A 167 11.86 1.87 4.89
C HIS A 167 12.48 0.73 4.06
N LEU A 168 12.95 1.01 2.84
CA LEU A 168 13.66 0.03 2.01
C LEU A 168 15.07 -0.28 2.57
N LYS A 169 15.75 0.71 3.16
CA LYS A 169 17.03 0.53 3.86
C LYS A 169 16.90 -0.40 5.07
N GLU A 170 15.84 -0.22 5.86
CA GLU A 170 15.54 -1.08 7.02
C GLU A 170 15.23 -2.53 6.61
N MET A 171 14.64 -2.74 5.42
CA MET A 171 14.30 -4.07 4.91
C MET A 171 15.46 -4.79 4.19
N THR A 172 16.43 -4.07 3.62
CA THR A 172 17.45 -4.66 2.72
C THR A 172 18.89 -4.61 3.23
N GLY A 173 19.21 -3.86 4.30
CA GLY A 173 20.57 -3.83 4.88
C GLY A 173 21.66 -3.36 3.90
N VAL A 174 21.33 -2.48 2.94
CA VAL A 174 22.25 -2.03 1.89
C VAL A 174 23.18 -0.92 2.38
N ASN A 175 24.48 -1.08 2.08
CA ASN A 175 25.59 -0.18 2.47
C ASN A 175 25.47 1.23 1.87
N GLU A 176 25.66 2.27 2.71
CA GLU A 176 25.46 3.69 2.39
C GLU A 176 26.36 4.23 1.27
N ASP A 177 27.54 3.66 1.08
CA ASP A 177 28.49 4.14 0.06
C ASP A 177 28.10 3.75 -1.37
N LEU A 178 27.27 2.71 -1.54
CA LEU A 178 26.72 2.34 -2.85
C LEU A 178 25.55 3.24 -3.27
N LEU A 179 24.87 3.88 -2.31
CA LEU A 179 23.70 4.72 -2.58
C LEU A 179 24.05 6.08 -3.20
N LYS A 180 25.26 6.60 -2.96
CA LYS A 180 25.73 7.87 -3.58
C LYS A 180 25.99 7.74 -5.08
N HIS A 181 26.17 6.52 -5.58
CA HIS A 181 26.45 6.24 -7.00
C HIS A 181 25.26 5.68 -7.78
N ILE A 182 24.17 5.32 -7.09
CA ILE A 182 22.95 4.81 -7.70
C ILE A 182 22.06 6.02 -8.01
N SER A 183 22.27 6.59 -9.20
CA SER A 183 21.34 7.57 -9.76
C SER A 183 19.92 6.99 -9.78
N PRO A 184 18.85 7.82 -9.77
CA PRO A 184 17.46 7.36 -9.85
C PRO A 184 17.16 6.43 -11.05
N LEU A 185 18.02 6.40 -12.08
CA LEU A 185 17.92 5.51 -13.23
C LEU A 185 18.36 4.07 -12.93
N ALA A 186 19.18 3.81 -11.92
CA ALA A 186 19.67 2.47 -11.58
C ALA A 186 18.58 1.56 -10.97
N TRP A 187 17.49 2.14 -10.47
CA TRP A 187 16.30 1.40 -10.00
C TRP A 187 15.55 0.73 -11.17
N SER A 188 15.69 1.26 -12.39
CA SER A 188 15.17 0.59 -13.60
C SER A 188 15.95 -0.69 -13.94
N LEU A 189 17.24 -0.77 -13.58
CA LEU A 189 18.07 -1.94 -13.79
C LEU A 189 17.79 -3.04 -12.75
N LEU A 190 17.55 -2.69 -11.49
CA LEU A 190 17.17 -3.64 -10.43
C LEU A 190 15.78 -4.27 -10.69
N ILE A 191 14.81 -3.48 -11.14
CA ILE A 191 13.46 -3.98 -11.51
C ILE A 191 13.49 -4.82 -12.79
N CYS A 192 14.45 -4.57 -13.71
CA CYS A 192 14.64 -5.43 -14.88
C CYS A 192 15.32 -6.77 -14.56
N LEU A 193 16.19 -6.82 -13.54
CA LEU A 193 16.90 -8.05 -13.16
C LEU A 193 16.00 -9.05 -12.41
N GLU A 194 14.99 -8.59 -11.67
CA GLU A 194 14.01 -9.48 -11.00
C GLU A 194 12.93 -10.05 -11.93
N ASN A 195 12.88 -9.64 -13.20
CA ASN A 195 11.90 -10.14 -14.19
C ASN A 195 12.48 -11.12 -15.22
N ILE A 196 13.70 -11.65 -15.00
CA ILE A 196 14.37 -12.60 -15.93
C ILE A 196 14.64 -13.99 -15.30
N THR A 197 14.18 -14.25 -14.07
CA THR A 197 14.18 -15.61 -13.48
C THR A 197 12.88 -15.88 -12.77
#